data_AF-X0Y455-F1
#
_entry.id   AF-X0Y455-F1
#
_cell.length_a   1.000
_cell.length_b   1.000
_cell.length_c   1.000
_cell.angle_alpha   90.00
_cell.angle_beta   90.00
_cell.angle_gamma   90.00
#
_symmetry.space_group_name_H-M   'P 1'
#
loop_
_entity.id
_entity.type
_entity.pdbx_description
1 polymer ?
#
loop_
_entity_poly.entity_id
_entity_poly.type
_entity_poly.pdbx_seq_one_letter_code
_entity_poly.pdbx_strand_id
1 'polypeptide(L)'
;MTLWIFLSAIIAPAIFWIFYFYYKDRFRPEPIIYLGLTYIFGLFTAFACARFYAILPLIGLPDDPSFMMGSHRIQFLFYSIGVTGIVEEFFKFLPFLVIIATFKCFDEKIDGIIYASVIALGFASYE
;
A
#
# COMPACT_ATOMS: atom_id res chain seq x y z
N MET A 1 9.37 21.89 11.94
CA MET A 1 8.66 20.79 12.63
C MET A 1 8.17 19.73 11.65
N THR A 2 7.62 20.13 10.49
CA THR A 2 7.12 19.23 9.43
C THR A 2 8.18 18.32 8.78
N LEU A 3 9.39 18.82 8.53
CA LEU A 3 10.46 17.99 7.93
C LEU A 3 10.84 16.78 8.80
N TRP A 4 10.97 16.99 10.12
CA TRP A 4 11.32 15.91 11.04
C TRP A 4 10.23 14.84 11.11
N ILE A 5 8.96 15.24 11.09
CA ILE A 5 7.82 14.31 11.05
C ILE A 5 7.84 13.50 9.75
N PHE A 6 8.06 14.14 8.61
CA PHE A 6 8.15 13.44 7.32
C PHE A 6 9.30 12.40 7.32
N LEU A 7 10.47 12.82 7.80
CA LEU A 7 11.63 11.93 7.90
C LEU A 7 11.39 10.77 8.88
N SER A 8 10.80 11.02 10.04
CA SER A 8 10.64 9.99 11.08
C SER A 8 9.43 9.09 10.88
N ALA A 9 8.32 9.61 10.34
CA ALA A 9 7.06 8.87 10.22
C ALA A 9 6.89 8.16 8.88
N ILE A 10 7.53 8.64 7.80
CA ILE A 10 7.37 8.06 6.46
C ILE A 10 8.69 7.45 5.98
N ILE A 11 9.74 8.27 5.87
CA ILE A 11 11.00 7.84 5.23
C ILE A 11 11.74 6.79 6.07
N ALA A 12 11.91 7.03 7.37
CA ALA A 12 12.61 6.11 8.26
C ALA A 12 11.97 4.70 8.30
N PRO A 13 10.65 4.53 8.52
CA PRO A 13 10.04 3.20 8.52
C PRO A 13 10.03 2.55 7.14
N ALA A 14 9.81 3.30 6.05
CA ALA A 14 9.86 2.75 4.70
C ALA A 14 11.25 2.16 4.38
N ILE A 15 12.32 2.92 4.66
CA ILE A 15 13.70 2.45 4.52
C ILE A 15 13.94 1.25 5.43
N PHE A 16 13.60 1.34 6.72
CA PHE A 16 13.82 0.27 7.68
C PHE A 16 13.22 -1.06 7.21
N TRP A 17 11.95 -1.06 6.78
CA TRP A 17 11.30 -2.30 6.38
C TRP A 17 11.81 -2.85 5.06
N ILE A 18 12.09 -2.02 4.06
CA ILE A 18 12.68 -2.47 2.79
C ILE A 18 14.04 -3.14 3.04
N PHE A 19 14.92 -2.51 3.83
CA PHE A 19 16.21 -3.09 4.18
C PHE A 19 16.09 -4.31 5.09
N TYR A 20 15.09 -4.36 5.96
CA TYR A 20 14.81 -5.54 6.77
C TYR A 20 14.41 -6.75 5.91
N PHE A 21 13.52 -6.56 4.93
CA PHE A 21 13.13 -7.63 4.01
C PHE A 21 14.30 -8.08 3.15
N TYR A 22 15.06 -7.14 2.59
CA TYR A 22 16.29 -7.44 1.85
C TYR A 22 17.31 -8.22 2.69
N TYR A 23 17.45 -7.91 3.99
CA TYR A 23 18.34 -8.65 4.88
C TYR A 23 17.81 -10.04 5.26
N LYS A 24 16.49 -10.21 5.31
CA LYS A 24 15.85 -11.49 5.63
C LYS A 24 15.82 -12.45 4.45
N ASP A 25 15.80 -11.93 3.25
CA ASP A 25 15.93 -12.69 2.02
C ASP A 25 17.38 -13.14 1.81
N ARG A 26 17.71 -14.33 2.33
CA ARG A 26 19.10 -14.83 2.40
C ARG A 26 19.51 -15.72 1.25
N PHE A 27 18.56 -16.38 0.60
CA PHE A 27 18.87 -17.41 -0.40
C PHE A 27 19.00 -16.79 -1.79
N ARG A 28 18.02 -15.97 -2.19
CA ARG A 28 17.97 -15.31 -3.50
C ARG A 28 17.48 -13.86 -3.34
N PRO A 29 18.31 -12.96 -2.77
CA PRO A 29 17.91 -11.60 -2.49
C PRO A 29 17.39 -10.88 -3.74
N GLU A 30 16.17 -10.36 -3.64
CA GLU A 30 15.56 -9.56 -4.69
C GLU A 30 16.42 -8.31 -5.00
N PRO A 31 16.65 -7.97 -6.29
CA PRO A 31 17.48 -6.83 -6.62
C PRO A 31 16.84 -5.53 -6.11
N ILE A 32 17.65 -4.70 -5.43
CA ILE A 32 17.15 -3.49 -4.75
C ILE A 32 16.41 -2.52 -5.67
N ILE A 33 16.75 -2.52 -6.97
CA ILE A 33 16.07 -1.71 -7.99
C ILE A 33 14.61 -2.16 -8.15
N TYR A 34 14.32 -3.47 -8.16
CA TYR A 34 12.96 -3.99 -8.26
C TYR A 34 12.14 -3.73 -6.99
N LEU A 35 12.77 -3.76 -5.81
CA LEU A 35 12.13 -3.33 -4.57
C LEU A 35 11.79 -1.83 -4.62
N GLY A 36 12.70 -0.99 -5.11
CA GLY A 36 12.45 0.43 -5.32
C GLY A 36 11.30 0.69 -6.30
N LEU A 37 11.29 0.00 -7.45
CA LEU A 37 10.20 0.10 -8.43
C LEU A 37 8.86 -0.34 -7.84
N THR A 38 8.86 -1.42 -7.06
CA THR A 38 7.66 -1.93 -6.38
C THR A 38 7.08 -0.91 -5.40
N TYR A 39 7.95 -0.26 -4.63
CA TYR A 39 7.55 0.80 -3.71
C TYR A 39 6.92 1.98 -4.46
N ILE A 40 7.50 2.39 -5.60
CA ILE A 40 6.93 3.43 -6.47
C ILE A 40 5.58 3.01 -7.05
N PHE A 41 5.41 1.74 -7.43
CA PHE A 41 4.09 1.24 -7.86
C PHE A 41 3.06 1.30 -6.74
N GLY A 42 3.43 0.98 -5.50
CA GLY A 42 2.55 1.15 -4.33
C GLY A 42 2.13 2.61 -4.11
N LEU A 43 3.07 3.55 -4.18
CA LEU A 43 2.78 5.00 -4.12
C LEU A 43 1.82 5.43 -5.24
N PHE A 44 2.06 4.96 -6.46
CA PHE A 44 1.23 5.30 -7.61
C PHE A 44 -0.19 4.75 -7.47
N THR A 45 -0.35 3.51 -7.00
CA THR A 45 -1.68 2.94 -6.81
C THR A 45 -2.42 3.50 -5.61
N ALA A 46 -1.72 3.98 -4.57
CA ALA A 46 -2.34 4.79 -3.52
C ALA A 46 -2.90 6.11 -4.04
N PHE A 47 -2.12 6.82 -4.88
CA PHE A 47 -2.63 8.01 -5.55
C PHE A 47 -3.87 7.70 -6.39
N ALA A 48 -3.86 6.60 -7.16
CA ALA A 48 -5.01 6.18 -7.96
C ALA A 48 -6.23 5.81 -7.08
N CYS A 49 -5.99 5.10 -5.96
CA CYS A 49 -7.01 4.76 -4.97
C CYS A 49 -7.67 6.03 -4.37
N ALA A 50 -6.87 7.02 -4.00
CA ALA A 50 -7.37 8.29 -3.49
C ALA A 50 -8.26 9.03 -4.50
N ARG A 51 -7.95 8.93 -5.81
CA ARG A 51 -8.81 9.47 -6.87
C ARG A 51 -10.08 8.65 -7.07
N PHE A 52 -10.02 7.35 -6.86
CA PHE A 52 -11.17 6.46 -6.95
C PHE A 52 -12.23 6.78 -5.89
N TYR A 53 -11.84 7.23 -4.69
CA TYR A 53 -12.81 7.62 -3.66
C TYR A 53 -13.78 8.73 -4.12
N ALA A 54 -13.34 9.64 -4.98
CA ALA A 54 -14.20 10.68 -5.55
C ALA A 54 -15.35 10.14 -6.44
N ILE A 55 -15.29 8.86 -6.83
CA ILE A 55 -16.32 8.18 -7.65
C ILE A 55 -17.38 7.51 -6.76
N LEU A 56 -17.05 7.17 -5.51
CA LEU A 56 -17.98 6.51 -4.58
C LEU A 56 -19.32 7.25 -4.39
N PRO A 57 -19.37 8.61 -4.34
CA PRO A 57 -20.63 9.33 -4.23
C PRO A 57 -21.61 9.07 -5.37
N LEU A 58 -21.13 8.71 -6.57
CA LEU A 58 -21.98 8.39 -7.72
C LEU A 58 -22.79 7.10 -7.52
N ILE A 59 -22.34 6.21 -6.65
CA ILE A 59 -23.03 4.96 -6.29
C ILE A 59 -23.68 5.03 -4.90
N GLY A 60 -23.79 6.24 -4.33
CA GLY A 60 -24.43 6.47 -3.03
C GLY A 60 -23.57 6.14 -1.81
N LEU A 61 -22.25 5.96 -1.99
CA LEU A 61 -21.30 5.75 -0.90
C LEU A 61 -20.52 7.05 -0.63
N PRO A 62 -20.31 7.47 0.63
CA PRO A 62 -19.54 8.68 0.93
C PRO A 62 -18.07 8.52 0.55
N ASP A 63 -17.47 9.54 -0.04
CA ASP A 63 -16.03 9.60 -0.32
C ASP A 63 -15.20 9.70 0.97
N ASP A 64 -15.71 10.41 1.98
CA ASP A 64 -15.13 10.45 3.33
C ASP A 64 -16.13 9.95 4.40
N PRO A 65 -15.87 8.81 5.06
CA PRO A 65 -16.72 8.29 6.13
C PRO A 65 -16.48 8.96 7.50
N SER A 66 -15.54 9.90 7.64
CA SER A 66 -15.14 10.49 8.92
C SER A 66 -16.30 11.14 9.70
N PHE A 67 -17.30 11.67 9.01
CA PHE A 67 -18.51 12.24 9.64
C PHE A 67 -19.30 11.21 10.46
N MET A 68 -19.20 9.92 10.12
CA MET A 68 -19.87 8.83 10.84
C MET A 68 -19.19 8.52 12.18
N MET A 69 -17.94 8.94 12.39
CA MET A 69 -17.15 8.57 13.57
C MET A 69 -17.76 9.16 14.88
N GLY A 70 -18.44 10.31 14.79
CA GLY A 70 -19.07 10.97 15.93
C GLY A 70 -20.38 10.33 16.37
N SER A 71 -21.25 9.94 15.42
CA SER A 71 -22.64 9.55 15.68
C SER A 71 -22.95 8.08 15.37
N HIS A 72 -22.17 7.43 14.50
CA HIS A 72 -22.49 6.14 13.89
C HIS A 72 -21.26 5.21 13.84
N ARG A 73 -20.66 4.96 15.00
CA ARG A 73 -19.38 4.23 15.13
C ARG A 73 -19.38 2.81 14.56
N ILE A 74 -20.51 2.10 14.70
CA ILE A 74 -20.63 0.72 14.18
C ILE A 74 -20.70 0.75 12.65
N GLN A 75 -21.48 1.67 12.07
CA GLN A 75 -21.53 1.87 10.62
C GLN A 75 -20.17 2.28 10.06
N PHE A 76 -19.47 3.19 10.74
CA PHE A 76 -18.11 3.59 10.40
C PHE A 76 -17.16 2.38 10.34
N LEU A 77 -17.17 1.51 11.37
CA LEU A 77 -16.34 0.31 11.38
C LEU A 77 -16.61 -0.62 10.18
N PHE A 78 -17.89 -0.90 9.90
CA PHE A 78 -18.26 -1.73 8.75
C PHE A 78 -17.89 -1.08 7.42
N TYR A 79 -17.99 0.26 7.32
CA TYR A 79 -17.57 1.00 6.15
C TYR A 79 -16.05 0.93 5.94
N SER A 80 -15.27 1.16 6.99
CA SER A 80 -13.81 1.11 6.94
C SER A 80 -13.28 -0.28 6.58
N ILE A 81 -13.84 -1.35 7.14
CA ILE A 81 -13.41 -2.71 6.81
C ILE A 81 -13.94 -3.14 5.44
N GLY A 82 -15.21 -2.84 5.16
CA GLY A 82 -15.91 -3.34 3.99
C GLY A 82 -15.62 -2.54 2.73
N VAL A 83 -15.86 -1.22 2.73
CA VAL A 83 -15.68 -0.40 1.53
C VAL A 83 -14.23 0.04 1.40
N THR A 84 -13.72 0.80 2.37
CA THR A 84 -12.35 1.33 2.35
C THR A 84 -11.32 0.20 2.22
N GLY A 85 -11.38 -0.80 3.11
CA GLY A 85 -10.45 -1.93 3.10
C GLY A 85 -10.44 -2.72 1.78
N ILE A 86 -11.62 -3.07 1.23
CA ILE A 86 -11.68 -3.80 -0.04
C ILE A 86 -11.12 -2.97 -1.19
N VAL A 87 -11.46 -1.68 -1.25
CA VAL A 87 -10.97 -0.77 -2.30
C VAL A 87 -9.45 -0.67 -2.23
N GLU A 88 -8.88 -0.40 -1.06
CA GLU A 88 -7.42 -0.27 -0.92
C GLU A 88 -6.67 -1.56 -1.24
N GLU A 89 -7.15 -2.70 -0.75
CA GLU A 89 -6.53 -4.00 -1.05
C GLU A 89 -6.65 -4.34 -2.54
N PHE A 90 -7.74 -3.97 -3.21
CA PHE A 90 -7.85 -4.10 -4.67
C PHE A 90 -6.78 -3.27 -5.38
N PHE A 91 -6.57 -2.01 -4.98
CA PHE A 91 -5.55 -1.15 -5.59
C PHE A 91 -4.11 -1.58 -5.26
N LYS A 92 -3.86 -2.22 -4.11
CA LYS A 92 -2.57 -2.86 -3.80
C LYS A 92 -2.37 -4.16 -4.59
N PHE A 93 -3.43 -4.89 -4.89
CA PHE A 93 -3.36 -6.12 -5.65
C PHE A 93 -3.03 -5.91 -7.14
N LEU A 94 -3.47 -4.79 -7.74
CA LEU A 94 -3.17 -4.47 -9.15
C LEU A 94 -1.66 -4.47 -9.50
N PRO A 95 -0.79 -3.71 -8.80
CA PRO A 95 0.65 -3.73 -9.11
C PRO A 95 1.28 -5.09 -8.78
N PHE A 96 0.74 -5.83 -7.81
CA PHE A 96 1.21 -7.17 -7.48
C PHE A 96 1.03 -8.15 -8.66
N LEU A 97 -0.12 -8.11 -9.33
CA LEU A 97 -0.37 -8.91 -10.54
C LEU A 97 0.62 -8.57 -11.66
N VAL A 98 0.93 -7.28 -11.85
CA VAL A 98 1.90 -6.84 -12.86
C VAL A 98 3.31 -7.36 -12.53
N ILE A 99 3.72 -7.31 -11.26
CA ILE A 99 5.03 -7.80 -10.81
C ILE A 99 5.18 -9.30 -11.06
N ILE A 100 4.21 -10.11 -10.63
CA ILE A 100 4.26 -11.57 -10.84
C ILE A 100 4.36 -11.91 -12.33
N ALA A 101 3.68 -11.15 -13.18
CA ALA A 101 3.68 -11.41 -14.62
C ALA A 101 4.97 -10.96 -15.33
N THR A 102 5.73 -10.02 -14.76
CA THR A 102 6.81 -9.33 -15.49
C THR A 102 8.20 -9.48 -14.87
N PHE A 103 8.31 -9.62 -13.55
CA PHE A 103 9.60 -9.67 -12.87
C PHE A 103 10.16 -11.09 -12.95
N LYS A 104 11.23 -11.26 -13.72
CA LYS A 104 11.91 -12.56 -13.89
C LYS A 104 12.63 -13.05 -12.64
N CYS A 105 12.91 -12.15 -11.70
CA CYS A 105 13.53 -12.46 -10.41
C CYS A 105 12.55 -13.05 -9.40
N PHE A 106 11.23 -12.94 -9.64
CA PHE A 106 10.21 -13.63 -8.87
C PHE A 106 10.33 -15.15 -9.11
N ASP A 107 11.11 -15.83 -8.28
CA ASP A 107 11.46 -17.24 -8.46
C ASP A 107 11.30 -18.09 -7.19
N GLU A 108 11.02 -17.45 -6.05
CA GLU A 108 10.67 -18.08 -4.78
C GLU A 108 9.27 -17.66 -4.28
N LYS A 109 8.67 -18.49 -3.41
CA LYS A 109 7.36 -18.18 -2.82
C LYS A 109 7.42 -16.99 -1.87
N ILE A 110 8.58 -16.74 -1.27
CA ILE A 110 8.78 -15.66 -0.31
C ILE A 110 8.77 -14.29 -0.99
N ASP A 111 9.17 -14.22 -2.27
CA ASP A 111 9.15 -13.00 -3.09
C ASP A 111 7.76 -12.40 -3.15
N GLY A 112 6.72 -13.25 -3.20
CA GLY A 112 5.33 -12.82 -3.08
C GLY A 112 5.06 -12.01 -1.82
N ILE A 113 5.58 -12.46 -0.67
CA ILE A 113 5.44 -11.77 0.60
C ILE A 113 6.28 -10.49 0.59
N ILE A 114 7.49 -10.52 0.06
CA ILE A 114 8.40 -9.36 -0.01
C ILE A 114 7.77 -8.27 -0.89
N TYR A 115 7.41 -8.57 -2.12
CA TYR A 115 6.82 -7.61 -3.05
C TYR A 115 5.47 -7.08 -2.56
N ALA A 116 4.58 -7.93 -2.03
CA ALA A 116 3.32 -7.46 -1.46
C ALA A 116 3.54 -6.50 -0.27
N SER A 117 4.51 -6.80 0.60
CA SER A 117 4.87 -5.93 1.72
C SER A 117 5.44 -4.59 1.24
N VAL A 118 6.27 -4.60 0.20
CA VAL A 118 6.84 -3.37 -0.37
C VAL A 118 5.80 -2.53 -1.11
N ILE A 119 4.82 -3.14 -1.77
CA ILE A 119 3.65 -2.43 -2.32
C ILE A 119 2.89 -1.75 -1.18
N ALA A 120 2.59 -2.48 -0.11
CA ALA A 120 1.85 -1.94 1.04
C ALA A 120 2.60 -0.78 1.72
N LEU A 121 3.93 -0.87 1.84
CA LEU A 121 4.78 0.22 2.33
C LEU A 121 4.73 1.46 1.43
N GLY A 122 4.83 1.27 0.11
CA GLY A 122 4.69 2.35 -0.86
C GLY A 122 3.32 3.01 -0.76
N PHE A 123 2.26 2.20 -0.65
CA PHE A 123 0.90 2.67 -0.52
C PHE A 123 0.72 3.52 0.75
N ALA A 124 1.14 3.00 1.90
CA ALA A 124 1.06 3.66 3.20
C ALA A 124 1.95 4.92 3.31
N SER A 125 2.89 5.11 2.39
CA SER A 125 3.73 6.32 2.39
C SER A 125 3.06 7.51 1.69
N TYR A 126 2.01 7.24 0.90
CA TYR A 126 1.18 8.28 0.30
C TYR A 126 0.04 8.72 1.25
N GLU A 127 -0.50 7.76 2.01
CA GLU A 127 -1.56 7.94 3.00
C GLU A 127 -1.08 8.74 4.23
#